data_AF-A0A1G1F1I1-F1
#
_entry.id   AF-A0A1G1F1I1-F1
#
_cell.length_a   1.000
_cell.length_b   1.000
_cell.length_c   1.000
_cell.angle_alpha   90.00
_cell.angle_beta   90.00
_cell.angle_gamma   90.00
#
_symmetry.space_group_name_H-M   'P 1'
#
loop_
_entity.id
_entity.type
_entity.pdbx_description
1 polymer ?
#
loop_
_entity_poly.entity_id
_entity_poly.type
_entity_poly.pdbx_seq_one_letter_code
_entity_poly.pdbx_strand_id
1 'polypeptide(L)'
;MVQTFENAAACWKEMLADASKGRELLPVIEKFARDNKSPAKVVFGTSGWRGEIGTDFTFNNVRIVTAAIIEMLKSNDAVVMRAMGVKDFEDIKKRGVIVGHDNRFLGPDFAVEVIGILQKEGIKTLYAGEAITPEFSAGIEMLNAACSINLTPSHNPANYAGFKFNPSDGGPAGTEITAKIEEIANTMMKESKAIQPVKPDNVDKIDLTELYIKYITGRKTLDIGRIRDFINGTDCVICIDNVHGATRGRIQRIIGESSKIKYLRTEDDYLFGGVAPEPSEKNMEGVEKVLKQSNARFKLGAIMDPDGDRIRFAAGYGDGIVQIPMNYFGAMALHFLYKHKGIKGVVAKSVGTSNFVNAIAEKLGIPIKETKVGFKNFRPYMLKASSERAIVAFEESDGISGYNHTLEKDAVFGLLLSIEMTAVTGKNLNEYLKDIMDEFGYYYPDRSGIAVDPSLVGEPLIRKLSVINENYKVGMSVDIGGRTKVVKDMITVDGTKIVFDDGSWLMIRPSGTEPKVRFYIEARTEDGKKAVFETAEKMTGESLRGT
;
A
#
# COMPACT_ATOMS: atom_id res chain seq x y z
N MET A 1 -2.68 -29.10 -29.52
CA MET A 1 -1.42 -28.44 -29.93
C MET A 1 -1.00 -27.56 -28.78
N VAL A 2 0.20 -27.77 -28.21
CA VAL A 2 0.72 -26.88 -27.16
C VAL A 2 0.94 -25.52 -27.82
N GLN A 3 0.18 -24.53 -27.39
CA GLN A 3 0.33 -23.17 -27.89
C GLN A 3 1.73 -22.66 -27.53
N THR A 4 2.53 -22.35 -28.54
CA THR A 4 3.90 -21.87 -28.37
C THR A 4 3.90 -20.35 -28.34
N PHE A 5 4.45 -19.78 -27.27
CA PHE A 5 4.61 -18.33 -27.10
C PHE A 5 6.06 -17.93 -27.33
N GLU A 6 6.29 -16.75 -27.90
CA GLU A 6 7.64 -16.20 -28.13
C GLU A 6 8.34 -15.83 -26.81
N ASN A 7 7.59 -15.29 -25.86
CA ASN A 7 8.07 -14.85 -24.55
C ASN A 7 6.92 -14.87 -23.51
N ALA A 8 7.26 -14.67 -22.23
CA ALA A 8 6.29 -14.66 -21.14
C ALA A 8 5.26 -13.52 -21.28
N ALA A 9 5.68 -12.32 -21.70
CA ALA A 9 4.79 -11.18 -21.89
C ALA A 9 3.65 -11.47 -22.88
N ALA A 10 3.95 -12.14 -24.00
CA ALA A 10 2.95 -12.55 -24.98
C ALA A 10 1.95 -13.56 -24.38
N CYS A 11 2.44 -14.50 -23.58
CA CYS A 11 1.60 -15.48 -22.88
C CYS A 11 0.70 -14.80 -21.84
N TRP A 12 1.25 -13.88 -21.03
CA TRP A 12 0.48 -13.10 -20.06
C TRP A 12 -0.61 -12.27 -20.72
N LYS A 13 -0.30 -11.62 -21.85
CA LYS A 13 -1.30 -10.84 -22.60
C LYS A 13 -2.51 -11.68 -23.00
N GLU A 14 -2.29 -12.92 -23.43
CA GLU A 14 -3.37 -13.84 -23.77
C GLU A 14 -4.13 -14.31 -22.53
N MET A 15 -3.43 -14.69 -21.47
CA MET A 15 -4.04 -15.10 -20.20
C MET A 15 -4.93 -14.02 -19.58
N LEU A 16 -4.50 -12.75 -19.65
CA LEU A 16 -5.22 -11.62 -19.09
C LEU A 16 -6.39 -11.16 -19.98
N ALA A 17 -6.41 -11.53 -21.26
CA ALA A 17 -7.53 -11.26 -22.15
C ALA A 17 -8.73 -12.18 -21.86
N ASP A 18 -8.50 -13.42 -21.43
CA ASP A 18 -9.53 -14.35 -20.97
C ASP A 18 -9.03 -15.16 -19.76
N ALA A 19 -9.19 -14.58 -18.57
CA ALA A 19 -8.74 -15.19 -17.31
C ALA A 19 -9.41 -16.55 -17.02
N SER A 20 -10.59 -16.83 -17.60
CA SER A 20 -11.30 -18.09 -17.37
C SER A 20 -10.59 -19.29 -18.01
N LYS A 21 -9.87 -19.06 -19.13
CA LYS A 21 -9.08 -20.06 -19.85
C LYS A 21 -7.58 -19.92 -19.61
N GLY A 22 -7.13 -18.72 -19.20
CA GLY A 22 -5.73 -18.41 -18.99
C GLY A 22 -5.00 -19.30 -17.98
N ARG A 23 -5.72 -19.93 -17.03
CA ARG A 23 -5.12 -20.80 -16.01
C ARG A 23 -4.36 -21.99 -16.60
N GLU A 24 -4.79 -22.52 -17.75
CA GLU A 24 -4.12 -23.64 -18.43
C GLU A 24 -2.74 -23.27 -18.97
N LEU A 25 -2.43 -21.97 -19.09
CA LEU A 25 -1.16 -21.45 -19.59
C LEU A 25 -0.13 -21.17 -18.48
N LEU A 26 -0.50 -21.28 -17.20
CA LEU A 26 0.42 -21.08 -16.07
C LEU A 26 1.70 -21.95 -16.15
N PRO A 27 1.65 -23.24 -16.56
CA PRO A 27 2.85 -24.03 -16.75
C PRO A 27 3.83 -23.47 -17.80
N VAL A 28 3.32 -22.75 -18.81
CA VAL A 28 4.16 -22.08 -19.82
C VAL A 28 4.89 -20.89 -19.19
N ILE A 29 4.19 -20.10 -18.36
CA ILE A 29 4.80 -19.02 -17.58
C ILE A 29 5.86 -19.56 -16.62
N GLU A 30 5.58 -20.67 -15.92
CA GLU A 30 6.55 -21.30 -15.03
C GLU A 30 7.83 -21.68 -15.77
N LYS A 31 7.69 -22.28 -16.96
CA LYS A 31 8.84 -22.59 -17.81
C LYS A 31 9.66 -21.34 -18.12
N PHE A 32 9.03 -20.24 -18.54
CA PHE A 32 9.75 -18.99 -18.78
C PHE A 32 10.43 -18.45 -17.51
N ALA A 33 9.75 -18.49 -16.35
CA ALA A 33 10.32 -18.03 -15.09
C ALA A 33 11.57 -18.83 -14.67
N ARG A 34 11.61 -20.13 -14.96
CA ARG A 34 12.73 -21.01 -14.64
C ARG A 34 13.87 -20.93 -15.66
N ASP A 35 13.55 -20.83 -16.95
CA ASP A 35 14.52 -20.92 -18.05
C ASP A 35 15.15 -19.57 -18.42
N ASN A 36 14.41 -18.47 -18.28
CA ASN A 36 14.88 -17.14 -18.68
C ASN A 36 15.95 -16.61 -17.70
N LYS A 37 17.16 -16.41 -18.22
CA LYS A 37 18.34 -15.88 -17.50
C LYS A 37 18.73 -14.48 -17.96
N SER A 38 17.91 -13.83 -18.78
CA SER A 38 18.18 -12.50 -19.29
C SER A 38 18.26 -11.51 -18.12
N PRO A 39 19.29 -10.65 -18.08
CA PRO A 39 19.39 -9.61 -17.07
C PRO A 39 18.19 -8.66 -17.13
N ALA A 40 17.66 -8.29 -15.96
CA ALA A 40 16.65 -7.26 -15.83
C ALA A 40 17.27 -5.98 -15.25
N LYS A 41 16.72 -4.81 -15.62
CA LYS A 41 17.02 -3.58 -14.89
C LYS A 41 16.25 -3.60 -13.58
N VAL A 42 16.97 -3.69 -12.47
CA VAL A 42 16.37 -3.62 -11.14
C VAL A 42 16.13 -2.15 -10.80
N VAL A 43 14.89 -1.80 -10.49
CA VAL A 43 14.56 -0.54 -9.82
C VAL A 43 14.05 -0.91 -8.44
N PHE A 44 14.90 -0.76 -7.43
CA PHE A 44 14.61 -1.16 -6.06
C PHE A 44 14.17 0.07 -5.27
N GLY A 45 12.88 0.35 -5.32
CA GLY A 45 12.28 1.46 -4.60
C GLY A 45 11.94 1.10 -3.15
N THR A 46 11.26 2.01 -2.46
CA THR A 46 10.80 1.76 -1.08
C THR A 46 9.67 0.75 -0.99
N SER A 47 9.04 0.43 -2.11
CA SER A 47 8.10 -0.69 -2.24
C SER A 47 8.76 -1.94 -2.85
N GLY A 48 10.10 -2.01 -2.81
CA GLY A 48 10.88 -3.10 -3.37
C GLY A 48 11.09 -3.01 -4.89
N TRP A 49 11.50 -4.14 -5.46
CA TRP A 49 11.55 -4.37 -6.90
C TRP A 49 10.27 -5.07 -7.36
N ARG A 50 9.76 -4.71 -8.55
CA ARG A 50 8.61 -5.34 -9.19
C ARG A 50 8.98 -5.71 -10.63
N GLY A 51 8.51 -6.85 -11.10
CA GLY A 51 8.75 -7.32 -12.45
C GLY A 51 7.68 -8.30 -12.92
N GLU A 52 7.53 -8.43 -14.23
CA GLU A 52 6.63 -9.43 -14.81
C GLU A 52 7.25 -10.84 -14.70
N ILE A 53 6.47 -11.79 -14.18
CA ILE A 53 6.89 -13.17 -13.93
C ILE A 53 7.25 -13.82 -15.28
N GLY A 54 8.46 -14.38 -15.38
CA GLY A 54 8.94 -15.00 -16.61
C GLY A 54 9.64 -14.05 -17.59
N THR A 55 9.41 -12.74 -17.48
CA THR A 55 10.12 -11.71 -18.26
C THR A 55 11.27 -11.13 -17.44
N ASP A 56 10.94 -10.32 -16.42
CA ASP A 56 11.92 -9.66 -15.55
C ASP A 56 12.10 -10.42 -14.23
N PHE A 57 10.98 -10.89 -13.67
CA PHE A 57 10.95 -11.62 -12.40
C PHE A 57 11.07 -13.12 -12.65
N THR A 58 12.32 -13.57 -12.71
CA THR A 58 12.69 -14.98 -12.97
C THR A 58 13.43 -15.55 -11.78
N PHE A 59 13.56 -16.87 -11.69
CA PHE A 59 14.37 -17.49 -10.63
C PHE A 59 15.80 -16.95 -10.66
N ASN A 60 16.42 -16.84 -11.84
CA ASN A 60 17.76 -16.27 -11.99
C ASN A 60 17.86 -14.87 -11.37
N ASN A 61 16.89 -14.00 -11.69
CA ASN A 61 16.95 -12.61 -11.26
C ASN A 61 16.64 -12.44 -9.77
N VAL A 62 15.75 -13.26 -9.21
CA VAL A 62 15.52 -13.35 -7.75
C VAL A 62 16.80 -13.78 -7.02
N ARG A 63 17.56 -14.74 -7.55
CA ARG A 63 18.85 -15.14 -6.97
C ARG A 63 19.86 -14.00 -6.97
N ILE A 64 19.94 -13.24 -8.08
CA ILE A 64 20.85 -12.09 -8.19
C ILE A 64 20.47 -11.00 -7.18
N VAL A 65 19.19 -10.65 -7.06
CA VAL A 65 18.72 -9.65 -6.08
C VAL A 65 18.99 -10.13 -4.65
N THR A 66 18.79 -11.41 -4.35
CA THR A 66 19.10 -11.98 -3.04
C THR A 66 20.61 -11.92 -2.74
N ALA A 67 21.45 -12.26 -3.73
CA ALA A 67 22.90 -12.15 -3.60
C ALA A 67 23.37 -10.70 -3.42
N ALA A 68 22.72 -9.74 -4.08
CA ALA A 68 23.00 -8.32 -3.91
C ALA A 68 22.66 -7.82 -2.50
N ILE A 69 21.54 -8.28 -1.93
CA ILE A 69 21.19 -8.01 -0.53
C ILE A 69 22.28 -8.58 0.39
N ILE A 70 22.71 -9.83 0.17
CA ILE A 70 23.75 -10.42 1.03
C ILE A 70 25.08 -9.67 0.91
N GLU A 71 25.49 -9.27 -0.30
CA GLU A 71 26.72 -8.50 -0.50
C GLU A 71 26.67 -7.16 0.23
N MET A 72 25.53 -6.46 0.14
CA MET A 72 25.27 -5.24 0.92
C MET A 72 25.43 -5.52 2.42
N LEU A 73 24.84 -6.60 2.94
CA LEU A 73 24.91 -6.94 4.36
C LEU A 73 26.33 -7.34 4.80
N LYS A 74 27.11 -8.03 3.96
CA LYS A 74 28.50 -8.41 4.24
C LYS A 74 29.47 -7.24 4.23
N SER A 75 29.16 -6.18 3.48
CA SER A 75 30.01 -4.99 3.38
C SER A 75 30.24 -4.30 4.73
N ASN A 76 29.35 -4.52 5.72
CA ASN A 76 29.36 -3.83 7.01
C ASN A 76 29.47 -2.29 6.87
N ASP A 77 28.91 -1.74 5.79
CA ASP A 77 28.82 -0.29 5.62
C ASP A 77 28.08 0.34 6.81
N ALA A 78 28.69 1.34 7.43
CA ALA A 78 28.19 1.92 8.67
C ALA A 78 26.83 2.65 8.50
N VAL A 79 26.56 3.19 7.31
CA VAL A 79 25.27 3.85 7.00
C VAL A 79 24.20 2.79 6.83
N VAL A 80 24.50 1.72 6.08
CA VAL A 80 23.59 0.58 5.90
C VAL A 80 23.29 -0.09 7.24
N MET A 81 24.29 -0.42 8.07
CA MET A 81 24.06 -1.09 9.36
C MET A 81 23.21 -0.25 10.31
N ARG A 82 23.44 1.07 10.33
CA ARG A 82 22.60 2.01 11.08
C ARG A 82 21.17 2.02 10.57
N ALA A 83 20.96 2.12 9.26
CA ALA A 83 19.63 2.11 8.66
C ALA A 83 18.90 0.76 8.84
N MET A 84 19.66 -0.33 8.85
CA MET A 84 19.19 -1.68 9.15
C MET A 84 18.80 -1.85 10.62
N GLY A 85 19.37 -1.07 11.54
CA GLY A 85 19.18 -1.23 12.99
C GLY A 85 19.85 -2.49 13.54
N VAL A 86 20.98 -2.87 12.96
CA VAL A 86 21.79 -4.04 13.34
C VAL A 86 23.25 -3.64 13.52
N LYS A 87 24.01 -4.42 14.29
CA LYS A 87 25.41 -4.09 14.56
C LYS A 87 26.34 -4.37 13.38
N ASP A 88 26.23 -5.58 12.84
CA ASP A 88 27.11 -6.14 11.81
C ASP A 88 26.44 -7.38 11.18
N PHE A 89 27.12 -7.99 10.20
CA PHE A 89 26.64 -9.20 9.52
C PHE A 89 26.43 -10.41 10.46
N GLU A 90 27.20 -10.54 11.53
CA GLU A 90 27.03 -11.65 12.48
C GLU A 90 25.77 -11.46 13.36
N ASP A 91 25.45 -10.22 13.74
CA ASP A 91 24.17 -9.89 14.37
C ASP A 91 22.99 -10.27 13.46
N ILE A 92 23.09 -9.99 12.15
CA ILE A 92 22.08 -10.38 11.17
C ILE A 92 21.92 -11.91 11.10
N LYS A 93 23.02 -12.66 11.02
CA LYS A 93 22.97 -14.13 10.99
C LYS A 93 22.28 -14.71 12.23
N LYS A 94 22.54 -14.13 13.41
CA LYS A 94 21.97 -14.55 14.68
C LYS A 94 20.47 -14.22 14.81
N ARG A 95 20.09 -12.98 14.49
CA ARG A 95 18.70 -12.50 14.58
C ARG A 95 17.82 -13.09 13.47
N GLY A 96 18.40 -13.35 12.31
CA GLY A 96 17.77 -14.01 11.19
C GLY A 96 16.85 -13.13 10.34
N VAL A 97 16.36 -13.72 9.24
CA VAL A 97 15.52 -13.06 8.24
C VAL A 97 14.19 -13.80 8.11
N ILE A 98 13.09 -13.06 8.18
CA ILE A 98 11.75 -13.61 7.90
C ILE A 98 11.51 -13.54 6.39
N VAL A 99 11.14 -14.66 5.75
CA VAL A 99 10.87 -14.74 4.32
C VAL A 99 9.45 -15.26 4.11
N GLY A 100 8.70 -14.66 3.19
CA GLY A 100 7.40 -15.17 2.77
C GLY A 100 6.91 -14.46 1.53
N HIS A 101 5.64 -14.66 1.19
CA HIS A 101 5.03 -14.18 -0.04
C HIS A 101 3.55 -13.85 0.15
N ASP A 102 2.96 -13.12 -0.79
CA ASP A 102 1.50 -13.08 -0.95
C ASP A 102 1.01 -14.28 -1.79
N ASN A 103 -0.25 -14.26 -2.24
CA ASN A 103 -0.84 -15.38 -2.98
C ASN A 103 -0.41 -15.44 -4.47
N ARG A 104 0.68 -14.80 -4.89
CA ARG A 104 1.12 -14.77 -6.30
C ARG A 104 1.56 -16.14 -6.81
N PHE A 105 1.39 -16.33 -8.12
CA PHE A 105 1.91 -17.51 -8.80
C PHE A 105 3.42 -17.66 -8.57
N LEU A 106 3.87 -18.88 -8.26
CA LEU A 106 5.26 -19.23 -7.91
C LEU A 106 5.81 -18.56 -6.62
N GLY A 107 4.97 -17.90 -5.82
CA GLY A 107 5.37 -17.29 -4.55
C GLY A 107 6.13 -18.24 -3.61
N PRO A 108 5.60 -19.46 -3.33
CA PRO A 108 6.30 -20.46 -2.52
C PRO A 108 7.68 -20.86 -3.10
N ASP A 109 7.76 -21.09 -4.40
CA ASP A 109 9.01 -21.48 -5.07
C ASP A 109 10.06 -20.38 -5.01
N PHE A 110 9.68 -19.12 -5.25
CA PHE A 110 10.59 -17.99 -5.14
C PHE A 110 11.07 -17.81 -3.69
N ALA A 111 10.21 -18.01 -2.69
CA ALA A 111 10.60 -17.92 -1.29
C ALA A 111 11.64 -18.99 -0.91
N VAL A 112 11.46 -20.23 -1.38
CA VAL A 112 12.42 -21.33 -1.18
C VAL A 112 13.78 -21.00 -1.80
N GLU A 113 13.80 -20.38 -2.98
CA GLU A 113 15.02 -19.94 -3.64
C GLU A 113 15.77 -18.86 -2.82
N VAL A 114 15.05 -17.86 -2.30
CA VAL A 114 15.62 -16.83 -1.42
C VAL A 114 16.19 -17.45 -0.14
N ILE A 115 15.45 -18.37 0.49
CA ILE A 115 15.86 -19.04 1.73
C ILE A 115 17.18 -19.79 1.54
N GLY A 116 17.30 -20.58 0.47
CA GLY A 116 18.49 -21.39 0.23
C GLY A 116 19.75 -20.53 0.07
N ILE A 117 19.63 -19.41 -0.65
CA ILE A 117 20.76 -18.49 -0.85
C ILE A 117 21.16 -17.79 0.46
N LEU A 118 20.21 -17.41 1.31
CA LEU A 118 20.50 -16.85 2.62
C LEU A 118 21.18 -17.88 3.54
N GLN A 119 20.69 -19.12 3.57
CA GLN A 119 21.24 -20.19 4.40
C GLN A 119 22.66 -20.60 4.00
N LYS A 120 22.99 -20.56 2.70
CA LYS A 120 24.37 -20.74 2.22
C LYS A 120 25.39 -19.84 2.93
N GLU A 121 24.93 -18.69 3.41
CA GLU A 121 25.76 -17.66 4.04
C GLU A 121 25.64 -17.70 5.57
N GLY A 122 25.04 -18.76 6.12
CA GLY A 122 24.86 -19.00 7.54
C GLY A 122 23.81 -18.08 8.18
N ILE A 123 22.94 -17.47 7.40
CA ILE A 123 21.85 -16.62 7.90
C ILE A 123 20.69 -17.51 8.34
N LYS A 124 20.25 -17.37 9.60
CA LYS A 124 19.02 -17.99 10.09
C LYS A 124 17.82 -17.48 9.29
N THR A 125 16.99 -18.36 8.77
CA THR A 125 15.77 -18.01 8.03
C THR A 125 14.53 -18.52 8.76
N LEU A 126 13.44 -17.75 8.69
CA LEU A 126 12.12 -18.15 9.18
C LEU A 126 11.11 -17.97 8.05
N TYR A 127 10.46 -19.05 7.63
CA TYR A 127 9.51 -19.04 6.52
C TYR A 127 8.09 -18.79 7.03
N ALA A 128 7.53 -17.64 6.66
CA ALA A 128 6.17 -17.24 7.03
C ALA A 128 5.09 -17.91 6.16
N GLY A 129 5.45 -18.50 5.02
CA GLY A 129 4.46 -18.93 4.04
C GLY A 129 3.77 -17.75 3.36
N GLU A 130 2.48 -17.91 3.11
CA GLU A 130 1.61 -16.82 2.66
C GLU A 130 1.24 -15.91 3.83
N ALA A 131 1.65 -14.64 3.76
CA ALA A 131 1.44 -13.67 4.82
C ALA A 131 1.20 -12.26 4.25
N ILE A 132 0.55 -11.39 5.03
CA ILE A 132 0.31 -10.00 4.64
C ILE A 132 1.47 -9.09 5.10
N THR A 133 1.72 -8.01 4.38
CA THR A 133 2.78 -7.03 4.67
C THR A 133 2.84 -6.57 6.15
N PRO A 134 1.74 -6.21 6.83
CA PRO A 134 1.80 -5.82 8.24
C PRO A 134 2.18 -6.96 9.20
N GLU A 135 1.93 -8.23 8.83
CA GLU A 135 2.38 -9.38 9.63
C GLU A 135 3.91 -9.47 9.65
N PHE A 136 4.59 -9.16 8.53
CA PHE A 136 6.06 -9.08 8.50
C PHE A 136 6.60 -7.97 9.40
N SER A 137 5.98 -6.78 9.34
CA SER A 137 6.34 -5.65 10.20
C SER A 137 6.23 -6.01 11.68
N ALA A 138 5.09 -6.61 12.09
CA ALA A 138 4.89 -7.07 13.46
C ALA A 138 5.85 -8.22 13.83
N GLY A 139 6.06 -9.17 12.93
CA GLY A 139 6.92 -10.33 13.14
C GLY A 139 8.38 -9.96 13.38
N ILE A 140 8.91 -8.97 12.65
CA ILE A 140 10.26 -8.45 12.88
C ILE A 140 10.41 -7.98 14.34
N GLU A 141 9.46 -7.18 14.83
CA GLU A 141 9.50 -6.66 16.20
C GLU A 141 9.31 -7.78 17.23
N MET A 142 8.31 -8.66 17.02
CA MET A 142 7.95 -9.73 17.96
C MET A 142 9.05 -10.79 18.12
N LEU A 143 9.83 -11.03 17.07
CA LEU A 143 10.91 -12.02 17.06
C LEU A 143 12.31 -11.41 17.20
N ASN A 144 12.40 -10.07 17.24
CA ASN A 144 13.66 -9.34 17.15
C ASN A 144 14.49 -9.77 15.91
N ALA A 145 13.83 -10.02 14.77
CA ALA A 145 14.49 -10.41 13.53
C ALA A 145 15.33 -9.23 12.97
N ALA A 146 16.34 -9.54 12.15
CA ALA A 146 17.19 -8.50 11.56
C ALA A 146 16.50 -7.75 10.41
N CYS A 147 15.70 -8.47 9.63
CA CYS A 147 14.90 -7.92 8.54
C CYS A 147 13.86 -8.95 8.05
N SER A 148 13.03 -8.53 7.11
CA SER A 148 12.18 -9.44 6.35
C SER A 148 12.27 -9.21 4.85
N ILE A 149 11.98 -10.27 4.10
CA ILE A 149 11.74 -10.27 2.67
C ILE A 149 10.31 -10.74 2.44
N ASN A 150 9.49 -9.83 1.90
CA ASN A 150 8.11 -10.14 1.51
C ASN A 150 8.02 -10.13 -0.02
N LEU A 151 7.74 -11.29 -0.61
CA LEU A 151 7.59 -11.43 -2.05
C LEU A 151 6.16 -11.07 -2.46
N THR A 152 5.96 -9.78 -2.73
CA THR A 152 4.68 -9.24 -3.19
C THR A 152 4.88 -7.96 -4.01
N PRO A 153 4.14 -7.77 -5.11
CA PRO A 153 4.03 -6.49 -5.79
C PRO A 153 2.79 -5.69 -5.35
N SER A 154 2.12 -6.07 -4.25
CA SER A 154 0.86 -5.48 -3.76
C SER A 154 -0.22 -5.54 -4.85
N HIS A 155 -0.90 -4.44 -5.13
CA HIS A 155 -2.01 -4.27 -6.07
C HIS A 155 -1.67 -4.37 -7.57
N ASN A 156 -0.42 -4.68 -7.96
CA ASN A 156 -0.10 -4.84 -9.39
C ASN A 156 -0.95 -5.93 -10.07
N PRO A 157 -1.13 -5.93 -11.40
CA PRO A 157 -1.87 -7.00 -12.08
C PRO A 157 -1.22 -8.37 -11.93
N ALA A 158 -1.98 -9.45 -12.15
CA ALA A 158 -1.61 -10.84 -11.87
C ALA A 158 -0.23 -11.29 -12.39
N ASN A 159 0.18 -10.79 -13.55
CA ASN A 159 1.44 -11.12 -14.20
C ASN A 159 2.69 -10.59 -13.48
N TYR A 160 2.55 -9.70 -12.50
CA TYR A 160 3.67 -9.18 -11.73
C TYR A 160 3.97 -10.01 -10.48
N ALA A 161 5.23 -10.08 -10.10
CA ALA A 161 5.71 -10.42 -8.76
C ALA A 161 6.57 -9.28 -8.22
N GLY A 162 6.89 -9.34 -6.92
CA GLY A 162 7.68 -8.29 -6.26
C GLY A 162 8.58 -8.82 -5.17
N PHE A 163 9.53 -8.00 -4.76
CA PHE A 163 10.55 -8.30 -3.76
C PHE A 163 10.68 -7.08 -2.84
N LYS A 164 9.97 -7.08 -1.72
CA LYS A 164 10.05 -6.05 -0.67
C LYS A 164 11.09 -6.43 0.37
N PHE A 165 11.69 -5.42 0.99
CA PHE A 165 12.69 -5.57 2.05
C PHE A 165 12.41 -4.58 3.18
N ASN A 166 12.36 -5.08 4.42
CA ASN A 166 12.08 -4.29 5.63
C ASN A 166 13.22 -4.48 6.64
N PRO A 167 13.94 -3.42 7.07
CA PRO A 167 14.94 -3.49 8.14
C PRO A 167 14.33 -3.80 9.51
N SER A 168 15.18 -3.89 10.54
CA SER A 168 14.82 -4.41 11.87
C SER A 168 13.78 -3.63 12.66
N ASP A 169 13.35 -2.46 12.21
CA ASP A 169 12.24 -1.72 12.82
C ASP A 169 10.88 -2.05 12.19
N GLY A 170 10.85 -2.92 11.18
CA GLY A 170 9.64 -3.41 10.54
C GLY A 170 9.04 -2.48 9.48
N GLY A 171 9.60 -1.30 9.25
CA GLY A 171 9.13 -0.39 8.19
C GLY A 171 9.71 -0.71 6.82
N PRO A 172 9.20 -0.13 5.72
CA PRO A 172 9.85 -0.25 4.42
C PRO A 172 11.28 0.29 4.47
N ALA A 173 12.19 -0.33 3.71
CA ALA A 173 13.57 0.12 3.63
C ALA A 173 13.71 1.56 3.08
N GLY A 174 14.55 2.34 3.76
CA GLY A 174 14.94 3.69 3.33
C GLY A 174 15.91 3.69 2.15
N THR A 175 16.13 4.86 1.57
CA THR A 175 16.99 5.03 0.38
C THR A 175 18.44 4.61 0.62
N GLU A 176 18.90 4.71 1.86
CA GLU A 176 20.22 4.26 2.34
C GLU A 176 20.45 2.77 2.07
N ILE A 177 19.38 1.97 2.11
CA ILE A 177 19.40 0.53 1.87
C ILE A 177 19.02 0.25 0.41
N THR A 178 17.90 0.82 -0.06
CA THR A 178 17.34 0.44 -1.36
C THR A 178 18.24 0.84 -2.52
N ALA A 179 18.89 2.01 -2.46
CA ALA A 179 19.83 2.44 -3.49
C ALA A 179 21.06 1.52 -3.55
N LYS A 180 21.51 0.99 -2.40
CA LYS A 180 22.65 0.08 -2.35
C LYS A 180 22.32 -1.29 -2.93
N ILE A 181 21.13 -1.82 -2.62
CA ILE A 181 20.62 -3.05 -3.24
C ILE A 181 20.51 -2.87 -4.76
N GLU A 182 19.93 -1.77 -5.22
CA GLU A 182 19.77 -1.47 -6.65
C GLU A 182 21.11 -1.39 -7.39
N GLU A 183 22.08 -0.66 -6.83
CA GLU A 183 23.42 -0.49 -7.41
C GLU A 183 24.12 -1.85 -7.59
N ILE A 184 24.15 -2.66 -6.52
CA ILE A 184 24.82 -3.96 -6.51
C ILE A 184 24.10 -4.93 -7.44
N ALA A 185 22.77 -5.00 -7.37
CA ALA A 185 21.98 -5.89 -8.22
C ALA A 185 22.17 -5.56 -9.71
N ASN A 186 22.08 -4.29 -10.10
CA ASN A 186 22.29 -3.90 -11.50
C ASN A 186 23.73 -4.14 -11.98
N THR A 187 24.73 -4.03 -11.09
CA THR A 187 26.10 -4.41 -11.42
C THR A 187 26.20 -5.91 -11.70
N MET A 188 25.67 -6.75 -10.80
CA MET A 188 25.63 -8.20 -10.98
C MET A 188 24.83 -8.64 -12.21
N MET A 189 23.74 -7.94 -12.54
CA MET A 189 22.95 -8.16 -13.74
C MET A 189 23.75 -7.87 -15.01
N LYS A 190 24.47 -6.74 -15.08
CA LYS A 190 25.31 -6.37 -16.23
C LYS A 190 26.44 -7.36 -16.44
N GLU A 191 27.03 -7.86 -15.36
CA GLU A 191 28.08 -8.89 -15.39
C GLU A 191 27.53 -10.29 -15.71
N SER A 192 26.21 -10.45 -15.85
CA SER A 192 25.55 -11.75 -16.06
C SER A 192 26.00 -12.80 -15.02
N LYS A 193 26.13 -12.37 -13.76
CA LYS A 193 26.67 -13.20 -12.68
C LYS A 193 25.81 -14.45 -12.48
N ALA A 194 26.43 -15.62 -12.64
CA ALA A 194 25.74 -16.89 -12.45
C ALA A 194 25.61 -17.23 -10.95
N ILE A 195 24.42 -17.05 -10.39
CA ILE A 195 24.10 -17.52 -9.02
C ILE A 195 23.42 -18.89 -9.13
N GLN A 196 24.11 -19.91 -8.62
CA GLN A 196 23.60 -21.28 -8.62
C GLN A 196 22.46 -21.43 -7.62
N PRO A 197 21.42 -22.23 -7.93
CA PRO A 197 20.38 -22.57 -6.96
C PRO A 197 21.00 -23.26 -5.75
N VAL A 198 20.45 -22.96 -4.59
CA VAL A 198 20.82 -23.61 -3.33
C VAL A 198 19.57 -24.23 -2.75
N LYS A 199 19.61 -25.53 -2.49
CA LYS A 199 18.54 -26.20 -1.76
C LYS A 199 18.66 -25.80 -0.28
N PRO A 200 17.59 -25.28 0.35
CA PRO A 200 17.59 -25.04 1.79
C PRO A 200 17.92 -26.31 2.59
N ASP A 201 18.67 -26.15 3.68
CA ASP A 201 18.92 -27.23 4.65
C ASP A 201 17.61 -27.59 5.37
N ASN A 202 16.86 -26.56 5.74
CA ASN A 202 15.53 -26.65 6.35
C ASN A 202 14.66 -25.46 5.92
N VAL A 203 13.34 -25.62 6.07
CA VAL A 203 12.37 -24.54 5.87
C VAL A 203 11.61 -24.38 7.18
N ASP A 204 12.18 -23.60 8.10
CA ASP A 204 11.63 -23.38 9.45
C ASP A 204 10.38 -22.51 9.39
N LYS A 205 9.20 -23.14 9.44
CA LYS A 205 7.93 -22.45 9.36
C LYS A 205 7.60 -21.68 10.64
N ILE A 206 7.06 -20.48 10.48
CA ILE A 206 6.49 -19.68 11.58
C ILE A 206 5.06 -19.26 11.26
N ASP A 207 4.22 -19.14 12.29
CA ASP A 207 2.86 -18.61 12.16
C ASP A 207 2.86 -17.10 12.42
N LEU A 208 3.05 -16.33 11.34
CA LEU A 208 3.18 -14.89 11.42
C LEU A 208 1.87 -14.20 11.82
N THR A 209 0.72 -14.76 11.41
CA THR A 209 -0.60 -14.28 11.82
C THR A 209 -0.82 -14.43 13.33
N GLU A 210 -0.37 -15.53 13.95
CA GLU A 210 -0.47 -15.69 15.41
C GLU A 210 0.36 -14.61 16.14
N LEU A 211 1.56 -14.33 15.66
CA LEU A 211 2.41 -13.26 16.19
C LEU A 211 1.76 -11.89 16.01
N TYR A 212 1.15 -11.64 14.85
CA TYR A 212 0.40 -10.41 14.59
C TYR A 212 -0.84 -10.26 15.50
N ILE A 213 -1.59 -11.33 15.77
CA ILE A 213 -2.70 -11.32 16.73
C ILE A 213 -2.21 -10.92 18.13
N LYS A 214 -1.10 -11.52 18.58
CA LYS A 214 -0.47 -11.17 19.86
C LYS A 214 -0.01 -9.72 19.88
N TYR A 215 0.58 -9.26 18.77
CA TYR A 215 1.01 -7.87 18.59
C TYR A 215 -0.17 -6.91 18.76
N ILE A 216 -1.20 -6.99 17.92
CA ILE A 216 -2.31 -6.01 17.93
C ILE A 216 -3.09 -6.02 19.25
N THR A 217 -3.24 -7.19 19.87
CA THR A 217 -3.91 -7.33 21.17
C THR A 217 -3.07 -6.70 22.29
N GLY A 218 -1.75 -6.90 22.26
CA GLY A 218 -0.83 -6.34 23.26
C GLY A 218 -0.69 -4.81 23.18
N ARG A 219 -0.92 -4.22 22.00
CA ARG A 219 -0.82 -2.77 21.79
C ARG A 219 -1.97 -1.97 22.40
N LYS A 220 -3.14 -2.60 22.58
CA LYS A 220 -4.35 -2.00 23.16
C LYS A 220 -4.87 -0.75 22.43
N THR A 221 -4.41 -0.50 21.21
CA THR A 221 -4.97 0.54 20.34
C THR A 221 -6.40 0.15 19.94
N LEU A 222 -6.60 -1.12 19.59
CA LEU A 222 -7.90 -1.72 19.28
C LEU A 222 -8.49 -2.46 20.48
N ASP A 223 -9.81 -2.43 20.61
CA ASP A 223 -10.58 -3.22 21.58
C ASP A 223 -11.21 -4.44 20.90
N ILE A 224 -10.41 -5.51 20.76
CA ILE A 224 -10.85 -6.76 20.09
C ILE A 224 -12.06 -7.41 20.79
N GLY A 225 -12.17 -7.25 22.12
CA GLY A 225 -13.31 -7.73 22.89
C GLY A 225 -14.60 -7.04 22.45
N ARG A 226 -14.59 -5.70 22.45
CA ARG A 226 -15.75 -4.91 22.00
C ARG A 226 -16.13 -5.17 20.54
N ILE A 227 -15.14 -5.38 19.67
CA ILE A 227 -15.39 -5.75 18.26
C ILE A 227 -16.18 -7.07 18.19
N ARG A 228 -15.75 -8.10 18.93
CA ARG A 228 -16.45 -9.38 18.99
C ARG A 228 -17.84 -9.24 19.61
N ASP A 229 -17.96 -8.50 20.71
CA ASP A 229 -19.24 -8.27 21.38
C ASP A 229 -20.24 -7.56 20.47
N PHE A 230 -19.79 -6.56 19.71
CA PHE A 230 -20.62 -5.88 18.72
C PHE A 230 -21.11 -6.85 17.65
N ILE A 231 -20.21 -7.64 17.05
CA ILE A 231 -20.57 -8.61 16.00
C ILE A 231 -21.55 -9.64 16.55
N ASN A 232 -21.34 -10.16 17.76
CA ASN A 232 -22.20 -11.19 18.34
C ASN A 232 -23.55 -10.63 18.79
N GLY A 233 -23.56 -9.46 19.43
CA GLY A 233 -24.72 -8.89 20.10
C GLY A 233 -25.59 -7.94 19.28
N THR A 234 -25.14 -7.49 18.11
CA THR A 234 -25.90 -6.52 17.30
C THR A 234 -26.37 -7.08 15.96
N ASP A 235 -27.45 -6.53 15.43
CA ASP A 235 -27.90 -6.84 14.08
C ASP A 235 -27.02 -6.13 13.05
N CYS A 236 -26.02 -6.86 12.54
CA CYS A 236 -25.05 -6.34 11.59
C CYS A 236 -24.77 -7.33 10.46
N VAL A 237 -24.35 -6.79 9.31
CA VAL A 237 -23.67 -7.51 8.25
C VAL A 237 -22.33 -6.83 7.97
N ILE A 238 -21.27 -7.62 7.89
CA ILE A 238 -19.95 -7.17 7.47
C ILE A 238 -19.59 -7.95 6.21
N CYS A 239 -19.26 -7.28 5.11
CA CYS A 239 -18.82 -7.91 3.88
C CYS A 239 -17.37 -7.55 3.61
N ILE A 240 -16.50 -8.55 3.51
CA ILE A 240 -15.06 -8.37 3.32
C ILE A 240 -14.67 -9.07 2.03
N ASP A 241 -14.16 -8.29 1.09
CA ASP A 241 -13.62 -8.80 -0.14
C ASP A 241 -12.10 -8.82 -0.10
N ASN A 242 -11.54 -10.01 -0.25
CA ASN A 242 -10.09 -10.24 -0.15
C ASN A 242 -9.40 -10.11 -1.51
N VAL A 243 -10.18 -10.00 -2.59
CA VAL A 243 -9.68 -10.00 -3.97
C VAL A 243 -8.72 -11.17 -4.21
N HIS A 244 -9.06 -12.37 -3.72
CA HIS A 244 -8.24 -13.58 -3.76
C HIS A 244 -6.89 -13.49 -3.02
N GLY A 245 -6.64 -12.38 -2.34
CA GLY A 245 -5.39 -12.02 -1.69
C GLY A 245 -5.03 -12.81 -0.44
N ALA A 246 -3.83 -12.55 0.07
CA ALA A 246 -3.35 -13.08 1.34
C ALA A 246 -4.07 -12.52 2.57
N THR A 247 -5.13 -11.74 2.44
CA THR A 247 -5.97 -11.31 3.59
C THR A 247 -7.00 -12.38 3.99
N ARG A 248 -7.29 -13.34 3.11
CA ARG A 248 -8.26 -14.42 3.34
C ARG A 248 -7.99 -15.23 4.61
N GLY A 249 -9.01 -15.48 5.41
CA GLY A 249 -8.88 -16.25 6.66
C GLY A 249 -8.27 -15.50 7.85
N ARG A 250 -7.61 -14.35 7.66
CA ARG A 250 -6.91 -13.63 8.75
C ARG A 250 -7.92 -13.03 9.73
N ILE A 251 -9.02 -12.49 9.23
CA ILE A 251 -10.09 -11.93 10.06
C ILE A 251 -10.75 -13.01 10.92
N GLN A 252 -11.04 -14.19 10.36
CA GLN A 252 -11.58 -15.34 11.11
C GLN A 252 -10.64 -15.73 12.25
N ARG A 253 -9.32 -15.73 12.01
CA ARG A 253 -8.33 -16.03 13.06
C ARG A 253 -8.29 -14.97 14.17
N ILE A 254 -8.55 -13.70 13.85
CA ILE A 254 -8.51 -12.60 14.83
C ILE A 254 -9.80 -12.55 15.65
N ILE A 255 -10.97 -12.57 15.02
CA ILE A 255 -12.24 -12.31 15.71
C ILE A 255 -13.14 -13.55 15.87
N GLY A 256 -12.80 -14.68 15.24
CA GLY A 256 -13.60 -15.90 15.20
C GLY A 256 -14.50 -15.98 13.96
N GLU A 257 -15.11 -17.14 13.73
CA GLU A 257 -16.11 -17.32 12.68
C GLU A 257 -17.45 -16.70 13.09
N SER A 258 -18.11 -16.04 12.13
CA SER A 258 -19.45 -15.48 12.34
C SER A 258 -20.24 -15.48 11.05
N SER A 259 -21.49 -15.93 11.12
CA SER A 259 -22.42 -15.94 9.98
C SER A 259 -22.81 -14.54 9.49
N LYS A 260 -22.57 -13.52 10.32
CA LYS A 260 -22.78 -12.09 10.00
C LYS A 260 -21.66 -11.50 9.15
N ILE A 261 -20.53 -12.20 9.02
CA ILE A 261 -19.43 -11.78 8.16
C ILE A 261 -19.50 -12.60 6.88
N LYS A 262 -19.58 -11.91 5.74
CA LYS A 262 -19.55 -12.48 4.40
C LYS A 262 -18.17 -12.22 3.82
N TYR A 263 -17.50 -13.28 3.40
CA TYR A 263 -16.21 -13.19 2.74
C TYR A 263 -16.40 -13.41 1.24
N LEU A 264 -15.85 -12.51 0.43
CA LEU A 264 -15.84 -12.61 -1.02
C LEU A 264 -14.42 -12.89 -1.52
N ARG A 265 -14.34 -13.56 -2.68
CA ARG A 265 -13.10 -13.87 -3.40
C ARG A 265 -12.04 -14.47 -2.49
N THR A 266 -12.33 -15.64 -1.92
CA THR A 266 -11.44 -16.34 -0.96
C THR A 266 -10.64 -17.47 -1.58
N GLU A 267 -10.90 -17.78 -2.85
CA GLU A 267 -10.30 -18.89 -3.58
C GLU A 267 -8.83 -18.64 -3.93
N ASP A 268 -8.07 -19.71 -4.13
CA ASP A 268 -6.72 -19.72 -4.72
C ASP A 268 -6.79 -19.37 -6.21
N ASP A 269 -6.93 -18.07 -6.53
CA ASP A 269 -6.91 -17.58 -7.90
C ASP A 269 -5.74 -16.63 -8.17
N TYR A 270 -4.70 -17.15 -8.83
CA TYR A 270 -3.54 -16.38 -9.26
C TYR A 270 -3.86 -15.28 -10.28
N LEU A 271 -5.01 -15.35 -10.94
CA LEU A 271 -5.47 -14.33 -11.89
C LEU A 271 -6.43 -13.32 -11.27
N PHE A 272 -6.69 -13.44 -9.96
CA PHE A 272 -7.53 -12.51 -9.20
C PHE A 272 -8.93 -12.28 -9.81
N GLY A 273 -9.52 -13.29 -10.44
CA GLY A 273 -10.80 -13.16 -11.15
C GLY A 273 -10.73 -12.27 -12.41
N GLY A 274 -9.54 -12.00 -12.94
CA GLY A 274 -9.32 -11.17 -14.13
C GLY A 274 -9.37 -9.67 -13.87
N VAL A 275 -9.34 -9.24 -12.60
CA VAL A 275 -9.31 -7.80 -12.24
C VAL A 275 -7.92 -7.36 -11.77
N ALA A 276 -7.64 -6.06 -11.84
CA ALA A 276 -6.54 -5.48 -11.09
C ALA A 276 -6.85 -5.64 -9.59
N PRO A 277 -5.95 -6.25 -8.79
CA PRO A 277 -6.26 -6.61 -7.42
C PRO A 277 -6.06 -5.42 -6.47
N GLU A 278 -6.91 -4.42 -6.59
CA GLU A 278 -6.82 -3.18 -5.82
C GLU A 278 -8.17 -2.81 -5.18
N PRO A 279 -8.17 -2.07 -4.07
CA PRO A 279 -9.38 -1.54 -3.44
C PRO A 279 -9.94 -0.35 -4.24
N SER A 280 -10.49 -0.62 -5.43
CA SER A 280 -11.09 0.37 -6.31
C SER A 280 -12.61 0.44 -6.18
N GLU A 281 -13.18 1.53 -6.68
CA GLU A 281 -14.63 1.71 -6.79
C GLU A 281 -15.29 0.59 -7.60
N LYS A 282 -14.69 0.22 -8.74
CA LYS A 282 -15.16 -0.89 -9.58
C LYS A 282 -15.14 -2.23 -8.82
N ASN A 283 -14.07 -2.50 -8.09
CA ASN A 283 -13.96 -3.78 -7.38
C ASN A 283 -14.89 -3.87 -6.15
N MET A 284 -15.50 -2.76 -5.70
CA MET A 284 -16.46 -2.73 -4.60
C MET A 284 -17.88 -3.19 -4.98
N GLU A 285 -18.20 -3.35 -6.27
CA GLU A 285 -19.54 -3.74 -6.75
C GLU A 285 -20.10 -4.99 -6.03
N GLY A 286 -19.26 -6.01 -5.83
CA GLY A 286 -19.64 -7.24 -5.12
C GLY A 286 -19.99 -6.99 -3.66
N VAL A 287 -19.21 -6.15 -2.98
CA VAL A 287 -19.44 -5.75 -1.59
C VAL A 287 -20.74 -4.97 -1.48
N GLU A 288 -20.92 -3.96 -2.32
CA GLU A 288 -22.14 -3.14 -2.32
C GLU A 288 -23.40 -3.98 -2.56
N LYS A 289 -23.34 -4.95 -3.48
CA LYS A 289 -24.46 -5.87 -3.74
C LYS A 289 -24.87 -6.61 -2.47
N VAL A 290 -23.90 -7.14 -1.70
CA VAL A 290 -24.19 -7.83 -0.42
C VAL A 290 -24.83 -6.87 0.59
N LEU A 291 -24.32 -5.64 0.70
CA LEU A 291 -24.88 -4.64 1.61
C LEU A 291 -26.30 -4.21 1.22
N LYS A 292 -26.57 -4.04 -0.09
CA LYS A 292 -27.90 -3.68 -0.65
C LYS A 292 -28.94 -4.76 -0.35
N GLN A 293 -28.55 -6.03 -0.40
CA GLN A 293 -29.45 -7.17 -0.18
C GLN A 293 -29.75 -7.48 1.29
N SER A 294 -28.94 -6.99 2.22
CA SER A 294 -29.15 -7.20 3.64
C SER A 294 -30.15 -6.18 4.21
N ASN A 295 -30.95 -6.59 5.20
CA ASN A 295 -31.80 -5.69 5.99
C ASN A 295 -31.21 -5.37 7.37
N ALA A 296 -29.96 -5.79 7.64
CA ALA A 296 -29.31 -5.56 8.93
C ALA A 296 -29.15 -4.06 9.24
N ARG A 297 -29.28 -3.70 10.52
CA ARG A 297 -29.10 -2.33 11.00
C ARG A 297 -27.68 -1.78 10.82
N PHE A 298 -26.65 -2.59 11.02
CA PHE A 298 -25.28 -2.13 10.79
C PHE A 298 -24.71 -2.81 9.56
N LYS A 299 -24.25 -2.02 8.59
CA LYS A 299 -23.73 -2.52 7.31
C LYS A 299 -22.36 -1.94 7.06
N LEU A 300 -21.38 -2.83 6.98
CA LEU A 300 -19.99 -2.46 6.71
C LEU A 300 -19.45 -3.32 5.58
N GLY A 301 -19.00 -2.67 4.52
CA GLY A 301 -18.28 -3.27 3.42
C GLY A 301 -16.82 -2.88 3.47
N ALA A 302 -15.93 -3.81 3.15
CA ALA A 302 -14.51 -3.56 2.98
C ALA A 302 -13.95 -4.37 1.83
N ILE A 303 -12.96 -3.80 1.14
CA ILE A 303 -12.13 -4.50 0.16
C ILE A 303 -10.66 -4.24 0.49
N MET A 304 -9.83 -5.28 0.40
CA MET A 304 -8.39 -5.20 0.71
C MET A 304 -7.55 -5.61 -0.51
N ASP A 305 -6.35 -5.08 -0.63
CA ASP A 305 -5.39 -5.55 -1.64
C ASP A 305 -4.67 -6.86 -1.21
N PRO A 306 -3.98 -7.54 -2.14
CA PRO A 306 -3.44 -8.88 -1.90
C PRO A 306 -2.50 -9.02 -0.72
N ASP A 307 -1.67 -8.02 -0.44
CA ASP A 307 -0.72 -8.05 0.65
C ASP A 307 -1.21 -7.33 1.90
N GLY A 308 -2.49 -6.95 1.95
CA GLY A 308 -3.17 -6.45 3.15
C GLY A 308 -2.63 -5.11 3.64
N ASP A 309 -2.09 -4.28 2.75
CA ASP A 309 -1.54 -2.97 3.08
C ASP A 309 -2.48 -1.81 2.67
N ARG A 310 -3.57 -2.11 1.95
CA ARG A 310 -4.62 -1.15 1.60
C ARG A 310 -6.04 -1.63 1.83
N ILE A 311 -6.92 -0.69 2.15
CA ILE A 311 -8.34 -0.94 2.39
C ILE A 311 -9.24 0.23 1.96
N ARG A 312 -10.38 -0.11 1.37
CA ARG A 312 -11.49 0.82 1.09
C ARG A 312 -12.78 0.29 1.69
N PHE A 313 -13.68 1.20 2.06
CA PHE A 313 -14.94 0.85 2.72
C PHE A 313 -16.18 1.27 1.93
N ALA A 314 -17.31 0.65 2.26
CA ALA A 314 -18.64 1.18 1.97
C ALA A 314 -19.56 0.96 3.17
N ALA A 315 -20.52 1.85 3.38
CA ALA A 315 -21.52 1.71 4.44
C ALA A 315 -22.82 2.42 4.07
N GLY A 316 -23.93 1.99 4.68
CA GLY A 316 -25.26 2.59 4.47
C GLY A 316 -26.32 1.57 4.05
N TYR A 317 -27.46 2.06 3.54
CA TYR A 317 -28.64 1.25 3.24
C TYR A 317 -29.23 1.56 1.86
N GLY A 318 -29.67 0.54 1.13
CA GLY A 318 -30.33 0.71 -0.17
C GLY A 318 -29.50 1.56 -1.13
N ASP A 319 -30.13 2.59 -1.71
CA ASP A 319 -29.45 3.56 -2.57
C ASP A 319 -28.57 4.56 -1.80
N GLY A 320 -28.63 4.56 -0.46
CA GLY A 320 -27.81 5.38 0.43
C GLY A 320 -26.51 4.70 0.88
N ILE A 321 -26.06 3.63 0.21
CA ILE A 321 -24.72 3.08 0.42
C ILE A 321 -23.70 4.03 -0.19
N VAL A 322 -22.73 4.43 0.61
CA VAL A 322 -21.67 5.37 0.24
C VAL A 322 -20.32 4.67 0.36
N GLN A 323 -19.51 4.77 -0.69
CA GLN A 323 -18.10 4.38 -0.60
C GLN A 323 -17.33 5.43 0.21
N ILE A 324 -16.48 4.94 1.11
CA ILE A 324 -15.68 5.76 2.02
C ILE A 324 -14.21 5.51 1.67
N PRO A 325 -13.64 6.27 0.72
CA PRO A 325 -12.21 6.24 0.42
C PRO A 325 -11.38 6.73 1.61
N MET A 326 -10.09 6.44 1.57
CA MET A 326 -9.18 6.69 2.69
C MET A 326 -9.03 8.16 3.11
N ASN A 327 -9.26 9.12 2.21
CA ASN A 327 -9.33 10.53 2.60
C ASN A 327 -10.40 10.79 3.67
N TYR A 328 -11.55 10.12 3.59
CA TYR A 328 -12.59 10.19 4.61
C TYR A 328 -12.30 9.27 5.78
N PHE A 329 -11.93 8.01 5.52
CA PHE A 329 -11.71 7.05 6.61
C PHE A 329 -10.53 7.44 7.50
N GLY A 330 -9.42 7.93 6.97
CA GLY A 330 -8.28 8.42 7.74
C GLY A 330 -8.64 9.63 8.61
N ALA A 331 -9.49 10.53 8.12
CA ALA A 331 -10.02 11.65 8.88
C ALA A 331 -10.96 11.17 10.02
N MET A 332 -11.82 10.18 9.75
CA MET A 332 -12.63 9.52 10.77
C MET A 332 -11.78 8.81 11.82
N ALA A 333 -10.69 8.16 11.41
CA ALA A 333 -9.73 7.50 12.28
C ALA A 333 -9.03 8.49 13.22
N LEU A 334 -8.58 9.65 12.70
CA LEU A 334 -8.06 10.72 13.55
C LEU A 334 -9.10 11.14 14.59
N HIS A 335 -10.31 11.48 14.14
CA HIS A 335 -11.36 11.97 15.03
C HIS A 335 -11.71 10.93 16.10
N PHE A 336 -11.88 9.66 15.70
CA PHE A 336 -12.23 8.58 16.60
C PHE A 336 -11.16 8.30 17.66
N LEU A 337 -9.91 8.10 17.23
CA LEU A 337 -8.80 7.80 18.12
C LEU A 337 -8.54 8.96 19.10
N TYR A 338 -8.71 10.21 18.66
CA TYR A 338 -8.58 11.36 19.54
C TYR A 338 -9.78 11.53 20.50
N LYS A 339 -11.00 11.56 19.97
CA LYS A 339 -12.21 11.93 20.72
C LYS A 339 -12.73 10.80 21.60
N HIS A 340 -12.77 9.58 21.08
CA HIS A 340 -13.38 8.43 21.76
C HIS A 340 -12.37 7.55 22.49
N LYS A 341 -11.10 7.55 22.04
CA LYS A 341 -10.03 6.76 22.67
C LYS A 341 -9.06 7.62 23.48
N GLY A 342 -9.16 8.95 23.39
CA GLY A 342 -8.33 9.88 24.16
C GLY A 342 -6.86 9.92 23.74
N ILE A 343 -6.51 9.33 22.59
CA ILE A 343 -5.12 9.26 22.12
C ILE A 343 -4.65 10.65 21.72
N LYS A 344 -3.48 11.05 22.23
CA LYS A 344 -2.83 12.33 21.94
C LYS A 344 -1.59 12.11 21.08
N GLY A 345 -1.27 13.10 20.26
CA GLY A 345 -0.18 13.02 19.31
C GLY A 345 -0.41 13.98 18.14
N VAL A 346 0.16 13.63 17.00
CA VAL A 346 0.02 14.38 15.74
C VAL A 346 -0.82 13.60 14.73
N VAL A 347 -1.31 14.26 13.69
CA VAL A 347 -1.75 13.57 12.47
C VAL A 347 -0.64 13.60 11.43
N ALA A 348 -0.31 12.45 10.85
CA ALA A 348 0.64 12.35 9.74
C ALA A 348 -0.11 12.03 8.44
N LYS A 349 0.08 12.86 7.42
CA LYS A 349 -0.59 12.73 6.10
C LYS A 349 0.35 13.12 4.96
N SER A 350 0.07 12.63 3.76
CA SER A 350 0.79 13.06 2.57
C SER A 350 0.25 14.43 2.10
N VAL A 351 1.05 15.21 1.37
CA VAL A 351 0.60 16.46 0.73
C VAL A 351 -0.54 16.26 -0.27
N GLY A 352 -0.67 15.05 -0.85
CA GLY A 352 -1.75 14.66 -1.76
C GLY A 352 -3.02 14.16 -1.04
N THR A 353 -2.99 14.07 0.28
CA THR A 353 -4.15 13.70 1.11
C THR A 353 -5.03 14.92 1.38
N SER A 354 -6.33 14.70 1.43
CA SER A 354 -7.39 15.69 1.68
C SER A 354 -7.11 16.63 2.84
N ASN A 355 -7.52 17.90 2.75
CA ASN A 355 -7.46 18.83 3.88
C ASN A 355 -8.67 18.69 4.82
N PHE A 356 -9.59 17.74 4.57
CA PHE A 356 -10.66 17.41 5.53
C PHE A 356 -10.09 17.06 6.90
N VAL A 357 -9.02 16.27 6.93
CA VAL A 357 -8.34 15.94 8.19
C VAL A 357 -7.64 17.14 8.81
N ASN A 358 -7.18 18.11 8.01
CA ASN A 358 -6.59 19.35 8.52
C ASN A 358 -7.64 20.15 9.28
N ALA A 359 -8.86 20.28 8.73
CA ALA A 359 -9.96 20.98 9.39
C ALA A 359 -10.32 20.37 10.75
N ILE A 360 -10.33 19.03 10.84
CA ILE A 360 -10.52 18.31 12.09
C ILE A 360 -9.37 18.61 13.07
N ALA A 361 -8.13 18.47 12.60
CA ALA A 361 -6.95 18.65 13.43
C ALA A 361 -6.83 20.08 13.98
N GLU A 362 -7.02 21.09 13.14
CA GLU A 362 -6.97 22.51 13.51
C GLU A 362 -8.01 22.84 14.58
N LYS A 363 -9.27 22.44 14.38
CA LYS A 363 -10.36 22.70 15.33
C LYS A 363 -10.16 21.96 16.65
N LEU A 364 -9.50 20.80 16.66
CA LEU A 364 -9.21 20.01 17.86
C LEU A 364 -7.85 20.34 18.50
N GLY A 365 -7.06 21.24 17.92
CA GLY A 365 -5.72 21.60 18.39
C GLY A 365 -4.68 20.49 18.23
N ILE A 366 -4.83 19.62 17.22
CA ILE A 366 -3.92 18.52 16.92
C ILE A 366 -2.88 19.00 15.91
N PRO A 367 -1.56 18.89 16.20
CA PRO A 367 -0.53 19.26 15.23
C PRO A 367 -0.58 18.38 13.97
N ILE A 368 -0.39 19.02 12.81
CA ILE A 368 -0.39 18.37 11.50
C ILE A 368 1.05 18.19 11.02
N LYS A 369 1.40 16.99 10.58
CA LYS A 369 2.66 16.66 9.91
C LYS A 369 2.36 16.24 8.48
N GLU A 370 2.50 17.20 7.57
CA GLU A 370 2.30 16.97 6.14
C GLU A 370 3.64 16.63 5.47
N THR A 371 3.72 15.48 4.81
CA THR A 371 4.96 14.97 4.20
C THR A 371 4.83 14.75 2.70
N LYS A 372 5.95 14.48 2.01
CA LYS A 372 5.94 13.95 0.63
C LYS A 372 5.09 12.67 0.54
N VAL A 373 4.62 12.34 -0.66
CA VAL A 373 3.92 11.08 -0.93
C VAL A 373 4.88 9.91 -0.70
N GLY A 374 4.36 8.86 -0.07
CA GLY A 374 5.07 7.65 0.32
C GLY A 374 5.06 7.44 1.83
N PHE A 375 4.43 6.34 2.28
CA PHE A 375 4.29 5.95 3.68
C PHE A 375 5.59 5.96 4.51
N LYS A 376 6.74 5.71 3.87
CA LYS A 376 8.07 5.80 4.50
C LYS A 376 8.31 7.14 5.22
N ASN A 377 7.71 8.22 4.72
CA ASN A 377 7.90 9.56 5.27
C ASN A 377 7.19 9.74 6.62
N PHE A 378 6.28 8.84 6.99
CA PHE A 378 5.61 8.83 8.30
C PHE A 378 6.43 8.13 9.39
N ARG A 379 7.48 7.38 9.01
CA ARG A 379 8.33 6.61 9.93
C ARG A 379 8.78 7.41 11.17
N PRO A 380 9.24 8.67 11.08
CA PRO A 380 9.63 9.45 12.26
C PRO A 380 8.52 9.67 13.30
N TYR A 381 7.25 9.58 12.88
CA TYR A 381 6.07 9.80 13.74
C TYR A 381 5.45 8.49 14.23
N MET A 382 5.76 7.35 13.61
CA MET A 382 5.19 6.04 13.99
C MET A 382 6.07 5.26 14.97
N LEU A 383 7.38 5.56 15.03
CA LEU A 383 8.30 4.92 15.95
C LEU A 383 7.88 5.11 17.42
N LYS A 384 8.04 4.07 18.23
CA LYS A 384 7.73 4.09 19.67
C LYS A 384 8.50 5.19 20.44
N ALA A 385 9.72 5.48 20.01
CA ALA A 385 10.60 6.50 20.61
C ALA A 385 10.32 7.93 20.10
N SER A 386 9.38 8.11 19.16
CA SER A 386 9.05 9.43 18.64
C SER A 386 8.47 10.33 19.74
N SER A 387 8.90 11.59 19.78
CA SER A 387 8.30 12.63 20.63
C SER A 387 6.95 13.12 20.09
N GLU A 388 6.75 13.01 18.78
CA GLU A 388 5.55 13.45 18.06
C GLU A 388 4.82 12.25 17.46
N ARG A 389 4.38 11.33 18.33
CA ARG A 389 3.74 10.09 17.89
C ARG A 389 2.46 10.37 17.12
N ALA A 390 2.30 9.74 15.96
CA ALA A 390 1.09 9.85 15.16
C ALA A 390 -0.09 9.15 15.87
N ILE A 391 -1.22 9.86 15.99
CA ILE A 391 -2.52 9.27 16.34
C ILE A 391 -2.94 8.35 15.19
N VAL A 392 -2.82 8.85 13.96
CA VAL A 392 -3.04 8.12 12.72
C VAL A 392 -2.05 8.63 11.67
N ALA A 393 -1.58 7.72 10.83
CA ALA A 393 -0.78 8.00 9.65
C ALA A 393 -1.47 7.36 8.44
N PHE A 394 -1.83 8.16 7.43
CA PHE A 394 -2.56 7.62 6.28
C PHE A 394 -2.24 8.36 4.98
N GLU A 395 -2.45 7.68 3.87
CA GLU A 395 -2.36 8.23 2.52
C GLU A 395 -3.68 8.04 1.80
N GLU A 396 -4.02 8.97 0.92
CA GLU A 396 -5.19 8.91 0.04
C GLU A 396 -5.23 7.66 -0.85
N SER A 397 -4.11 6.94 -0.96
CA SER A 397 -3.95 5.72 -1.72
C SER A 397 -4.45 4.45 -1.03
N ASP A 398 -5.45 4.59 -0.17
CA ASP A 398 -6.10 3.52 0.57
C ASP A 398 -5.23 2.89 1.67
N GLY A 399 -4.20 3.61 2.14
CA GLY A 399 -3.23 3.16 3.14
C GLY A 399 -3.38 3.80 4.51
N ILE A 400 -3.31 3.02 5.59
CA ILE A 400 -3.42 3.51 6.98
C ILE A 400 -2.55 2.73 7.96
N SER A 401 -2.01 3.41 8.98
CA SER A 401 -1.53 2.86 10.24
C SER A 401 -1.94 3.79 11.39
N GLY A 402 -1.80 3.34 12.62
CA GLY A 402 -2.30 4.04 13.81
C GLY A 402 -1.28 4.15 14.94
N TYR A 403 -1.71 4.82 15.99
CA TYR A 403 -0.95 4.92 17.23
C TYR A 403 -0.52 3.53 17.74
N ASN A 404 0.77 3.40 18.07
CA ASN A 404 1.34 2.17 18.65
C ASN A 404 1.15 0.94 17.75
N HIS A 405 1.22 1.11 16.44
CA HIS A 405 1.02 0.05 15.44
C HIS A 405 2.26 -0.13 14.55
N THR A 406 2.15 -0.97 13.52
CA THR A 406 3.23 -1.27 12.57
C THR A 406 3.70 -0.03 11.79
N LEU A 407 4.96 -0.05 11.34
CA LEU A 407 5.49 0.99 10.44
C LEU A 407 5.07 0.80 8.97
N GLU A 408 4.45 -0.33 8.67
CA GLU A 408 3.74 -0.58 7.43
C GLU A 408 2.27 -0.16 7.52
N LYS A 409 1.68 0.05 6.34
CA LYS A 409 0.22 0.19 6.20
C LYS A 409 -0.44 -1.15 6.55
N ASP A 410 -1.65 -1.08 7.09
CA ASP A 410 -2.36 -2.25 7.60
C ASP A 410 -3.87 -2.16 7.36
N ALA A 411 -4.33 -2.93 6.38
CA ALA A 411 -5.74 -3.07 6.03
C ALA A 411 -6.57 -3.72 7.15
N VAL A 412 -5.98 -4.70 7.85
CA VAL A 412 -6.64 -5.42 8.94
C VAL A 412 -6.86 -4.50 10.13
N PHE A 413 -5.87 -3.67 10.48
CA PHE A 413 -6.03 -2.59 11.45
C PHE A 413 -7.17 -1.64 11.06
N GLY A 414 -7.19 -1.19 9.80
CA GLY A 414 -8.26 -0.32 9.29
C GLY A 414 -9.65 -0.96 9.44
N LEU A 415 -9.79 -2.24 9.10
CA LEU A 415 -11.07 -2.97 9.24
C LEU A 415 -11.51 -3.10 10.71
N LEU A 416 -10.60 -3.51 11.59
CA LEU A 416 -10.93 -3.67 13.01
C LEU A 416 -11.30 -2.34 13.65
N LEU A 417 -10.58 -1.27 13.28
CA LEU A 417 -10.88 0.09 13.73
C LEU A 417 -12.27 0.56 13.27
N SER A 418 -12.68 0.22 12.04
CA SER A 418 -13.98 0.62 11.51
C SER A 418 -15.16 -0.10 12.17
N ILE A 419 -14.97 -1.37 12.56
CA ILE A 419 -15.94 -2.10 13.37
C ILE A 419 -16.03 -1.50 14.77
N GLU A 420 -14.88 -1.18 15.39
CA GLU A 420 -14.86 -0.54 16.71
C GLU A 420 -15.53 0.85 16.68
N MET A 421 -15.30 1.66 15.64
CA MET A 421 -16.01 2.92 15.44
C MET A 421 -17.52 2.73 15.45
N THR A 422 -18.02 1.77 14.69
CA THR A 422 -19.45 1.45 14.61
C THR A 422 -19.97 1.02 15.99
N ALA A 423 -19.24 0.15 16.69
CA ALA A 423 -19.59 -0.34 18.01
C ALA A 423 -19.67 0.77 19.08
N VAL A 424 -18.74 1.73 19.05
CA VAL A 424 -18.64 2.81 20.03
C VAL A 424 -19.62 3.94 19.74
N THR A 425 -19.78 4.31 18.46
CA THR A 425 -20.64 5.43 18.07
C THR A 425 -22.12 5.02 17.96
N GLY A 426 -22.40 3.72 17.76
CA GLY A 426 -23.74 3.22 17.50
C GLY A 426 -24.30 3.67 16.14
N LYS A 427 -23.43 4.08 15.21
CA LYS A 427 -23.75 4.62 13.88
C LYS A 427 -23.03 3.83 12.80
N ASN A 428 -23.64 3.70 11.62
CA ASN A 428 -22.92 3.25 10.43
C ASN A 428 -21.83 4.26 10.04
N LEU A 429 -20.80 3.81 9.34
CA LEU A 429 -19.67 4.68 8.98
C LEU A 429 -20.11 5.89 8.15
N ASN A 430 -21.09 5.75 7.24
CA ASN A 430 -21.59 6.86 6.43
C ASN A 430 -22.33 7.92 7.28
N GLU A 431 -23.05 7.48 8.32
CA GLU A 431 -23.74 8.38 9.26
C GLU A 431 -22.72 9.12 10.13
N TYR A 432 -21.72 8.41 10.66
CA TYR A 432 -20.65 9.01 11.44
C TYR A 432 -19.78 9.97 10.60
N LEU A 433 -19.48 9.61 9.35
CA LEU A 433 -18.81 10.51 8.40
C LEU A 433 -19.63 11.79 8.21
N LYS A 434 -20.95 11.66 8.01
CA LYS A 434 -21.83 12.81 7.86
C LYS A 434 -21.78 13.73 9.08
N ASP A 435 -21.83 13.20 10.31
CA ASP A 435 -21.71 14.04 11.52
C ASP A 435 -20.40 14.84 11.52
N ILE A 436 -19.28 14.21 11.17
CA ILE A 436 -17.98 14.87 11.11
C ILE A 436 -17.99 15.93 9.98
N MET A 437 -18.55 15.64 8.81
CA MET A 437 -18.63 16.63 7.73
C MET A 437 -19.55 17.80 8.08
N ASP A 438 -20.66 17.57 8.78
CA ASP A 438 -21.53 18.63 9.29
C ASP A 438 -20.79 19.55 10.28
N GLU A 439 -19.90 18.98 11.10
CA GLU A 439 -19.17 19.74 12.11
C GLU A 439 -17.91 20.46 11.58
N PHE A 440 -17.17 19.82 10.66
CA PHE A 440 -15.84 20.26 10.22
C PHE A 440 -15.81 20.72 8.76
N GLY A 441 -16.92 20.59 8.03
CA GLY A 441 -17.09 21.02 6.65
C GLY A 441 -17.02 19.89 5.64
N TYR A 442 -17.53 20.17 4.44
CA TYR A 442 -17.61 19.23 3.33
C TYR A 442 -16.45 19.40 2.36
N TYR A 443 -15.74 18.31 2.09
CA TYR A 443 -14.54 18.25 1.23
C TYR A 443 -14.75 17.13 0.23
N TYR A 444 -14.39 17.36 -1.04
CA TYR A 444 -14.59 16.38 -2.11
C TYR A 444 -13.26 16.10 -2.81
N PRO A 445 -12.38 15.30 -2.18
CA PRO A 445 -11.09 14.95 -2.72
C PRO A 445 -11.20 13.84 -3.76
N ASP A 446 -10.32 13.88 -4.77
CA ASP A 446 -10.26 12.86 -5.81
C ASP A 446 -8.87 12.79 -6.43
N ARG A 447 -8.60 11.73 -7.19
CA ARG A 447 -7.32 11.52 -7.86
C ARG A 447 -7.49 10.97 -9.27
N SER A 448 -6.61 11.41 -10.16
CA SER A 448 -6.52 10.93 -11.54
C SER A 448 -5.07 10.99 -12.03
N GLY A 449 -4.86 10.84 -13.32
CA GLY A 449 -3.58 11.06 -13.96
C GLY A 449 -3.63 10.81 -15.45
N ILE A 450 -2.59 11.25 -16.14
CA ILE A 450 -2.40 11.02 -17.57
C ILE A 450 -1.15 10.19 -17.81
N ALA A 451 -1.22 9.29 -18.78
CA ALA A 451 -0.03 8.61 -19.28
C ALA A 451 0.84 9.61 -20.03
N VAL A 452 2.16 9.46 -19.90
CA VAL A 452 3.15 10.20 -20.67
C VAL A 452 4.05 9.23 -21.40
N ASP A 453 4.74 9.74 -22.43
CA ASP A 453 5.75 8.97 -23.13
C ASP A 453 6.83 8.49 -22.12
N PRO A 454 7.18 7.19 -22.09
CA PRO A 454 8.23 6.67 -21.22
C PRO A 454 9.58 7.40 -21.34
N SER A 455 9.88 7.99 -22.50
CA SER A 455 11.10 8.79 -22.72
C SER A 455 11.14 10.09 -21.92
N LEU A 456 9.98 10.61 -21.47
CA LEU A 456 9.92 11.81 -20.65
C LEU A 456 10.18 11.54 -19.17
N VAL A 457 10.07 10.29 -18.71
CA VAL A 457 10.18 9.94 -17.29
C VAL A 457 11.53 10.36 -16.69
N GLY A 458 11.49 10.89 -15.48
CA GLY A 458 12.66 11.40 -14.75
C GLY A 458 12.83 12.91 -14.93
N GLU A 459 14.08 13.36 -15.04
CA GLU A 459 14.43 14.77 -15.13
C GLU A 459 13.68 15.54 -16.24
N PRO A 460 13.46 15.00 -17.46
CA PRO A 460 12.75 15.75 -18.50
C PRO A 460 11.31 16.12 -18.08
N LEU A 461 10.56 15.16 -17.52
CA LEU A 461 9.20 15.41 -17.04
C LEU A 461 9.19 16.35 -15.83
N ILE A 462 10.12 16.18 -14.89
CA ILE A 462 10.24 17.08 -13.72
C ILE A 462 10.45 18.52 -14.19
N ARG A 463 11.38 18.74 -15.13
CA ARG A 463 11.67 20.06 -15.70
C ARG A 463 10.49 20.65 -16.47
N LYS A 464 9.77 19.83 -17.24
CA LYS A 464 8.56 20.31 -17.93
C LYS A 464 7.50 20.76 -16.92
N LEU A 465 7.24 19.95 -15.90
CA LEU A 465 6.23 20.25 -14.88
C LEU A 465 6.62 21.41 -13.96
N SER A 466 7.92 21.68 -13.77
CA SER A 466 8.36 22.81 -12.93
C SER A 466 7.92 24.16 -13.47
N VAL A 467 7.64 24.28 -14.77
CA VAL A 467 7.08 25.48 -15.41
C VAL A 467 5.74 25.89 -14.80
N ILE A 468 4.96 24.95 -14.25
CA ILE A 468 3.71 25.27 -13.54
C ILE A 468 4.01 26.18 -12.33
N ASN A 469 5.11 25.94 -11.60
CA ASN A 469 5.50 26.81 -10.49
C ASN A 469 5.92 28.22 -10.94
N GLU A 470 6.33 28.37 -12.20
CA GLU A 470 6.74 29.66 -12.77
C GLU A 470 5.52 30.45 -13.23
N ASN A 471 4.56 29.77 -13.87
CA ASN A 471 3.37 30.38 -14.47
C ASN A 471 2.28 30.74 -13.46
N TYR A 472 2.25 30.10 -12.28
CA TYR A 472 1.26 30.36 -11.24
C TYR A 472 1.94 30.88 -9.98
N LYS A 473 1.36 31.91 -9.35
CA LYS A 473 1.88 32.58 -8.13
C LYS A 473 0.72 32.95 -7.21
N VAL A 474 1.03 33.09 -5.92
CA VAL A 474 0.09 33.61 -4.92
C VAL A 474 -0.43 34.98 -5.37
N GLY A 475 -1.75 35.17 -5.26
CA GLY A 475 -2.47 36.35 -5.72
C GLY A 475 -2.93 36.31 -7.17
N MET A 476 -2.53 35.31 -7.98
CA MET A 476 -3.01 35.18 -9.36
C MET A 476 -4.44 34.64 -9.42
N SER A 477 -5.22 35.20 -10.35
CA SER A 477 -6.56 34.71 -10.69
C SER A 477 -6.49 33.55 -11.69
N VAL A 478 -7.20 32.48 -11.40
CA VAL A 478 -7.33 31.29 -12.27
C VAL A 478 -8.83 31.02 -12.49
N ASP A 479 -9.23 30.84 -13.75
CA ASP A 479 -10.59 30.38 -14.06
C ASP A 479 -10.69 28.86 -13.85
N ILE A 480 -11.62 28.45 -12.99
CA ILE A 480 -11.92 27.04 -12.74
C ILE A 480 -13.43 26.84 -12.93
N GLY A 481 -13.80 26.27 -14.07
CA GLY A 481 -15.20 26.00 -14.42
C GLY A 481 -16.03 27.28 -14.56
N GLY A 482 -15.47 28.35 -15.13
CA GLY A 482 -16.16 29.63 -15.30
C GLY A 482 -16.25 30.46 -14.02
N ARG A 483 -15.51 30.09 -12.98
CA ARG A 483 -15.39 30.86 -11.73
C ARG A 483 -13.95 31.27 -11.51
N THR A 484 -13.73 32.57 -11.37
CA THR A 484 -12.43 33.11 -10.97
C THR A 484 -12.13 32.73 -9.52
N LYS A 485 -11.01 32.05 -9.30
CA LYS A 485 -10.44 31.78 -7.98
C LYS A 485 -9.08 32.44 -7.86
N VAL A 486 -8.68 32.80 -6.64
CA VAL A 486 -7.36 33.39 -6.39
C VAL A 486 -6.44 32.35 -5.77
N VAL A 487 -5.22 32.21 -6.28
CA VAL A 487 -4.20 31.37 -5.66
C VAL A 487 -3.84 31.96 -4.29
N LYS A 488 -4.18 31.23 -3.23
CA LYS A 488 -3.92 31.60 -1.84
C LYS A 488 -2.56 31.08 -1.35
N ASP A 489 -2.18 29.88 -1.77
CA ASP A 489 -0.93 29.25 -1.36
C ASP A 489 -0.39 28.31 -2.44
N MET A 490 0.92 28.05 -2.40
CA MET A 490 1.58 27.06 -3.25
C MET A 490 2.55 26.19 -2.46
N ILE A 491 2.36 24.88 -2.53
CA ILE A 491 3.16 23.88 -1.82
C ILE A 491 3.93 23.04 -2.85
N THR A 492 5.26 23.08 -2.76
CA THR A 492 6.17 22.44 -3.74
C THR A 492 6.92 21.22 -3.19
N VAL A 493 6.40 20.63 -2.12
CA VAL A 493 7.03 19.52 -1.37
C VAL A 493 7.23 18.26 -2.22
N ASP A 494 6.28 17.92 -3.10
CA ASP A 494 6.32 16.71 -3.93
C ASP A 494 5.54 16.88 -5.25
N GLY A 495 5.96 17.85 -6.06
CA GLY A 495 5.21 18.37 -7.21
C GLY A 495 4.66 19.76 -6.92
N THR A 496 3.61 20.18 -7.62
CA THR A 496 3.03 21.52 -7.47
C THR A 496 1.60 21.41 -6.98
N LYS A 497 1.36 21.80 -5.72
CA LYS A 497 0.01 21.95 -5.15
C LYS A 497 -0.37 23.42 -5.08
N ILE A 498 -1.45 23.79 -5.75
CA ILE A 498 -2.01 25.14 -5.82
C ILE A 498 -3.28 25.16 -4.96
N VAL A 499 -3.27 25.96 -3.91
CA VAL A 499 -4.42 26.14 -3.00
C VAL A 499 -5.11 27.45 -3.32
N PHE A 500 -6.43 27.40 -3.49
CA PHE A 500 -7.26 28.55 -3.81
C PHE A 500 -7.87 29.19 -2.56
N ASP A 501 -8.38 30.41 -2.72
CA ASP A 501 -9.00 31.23 -1.67
C ASP A 501 -10.25 30.61 -1.03
N ASP A 502 -11.02 29.84 -1.78
CA ASP A 502 -12.15 29.04 -1.27
C ASP A 502 -11.73 27.73 -0.56
N GLY A 503 -10.43 27.46 -0.47
CA GLY A 503 -9.84 26.27 0.16
C GLY A 503 -9.81 25.03 -0.73
N SER A 504 -10.35 25.09 -1.96
CA SER A 504 -10.10 24.03 -2.95
C SER A 504 -8.64 24.02 -3.37
N TRP A 505 -8.16 22.89 -3.89
CA TRP A 505 -6.79 22.79 -4.39
C TRP A 505 -6.66 21.74 -5.48
N LEU A 506 -5.59 21.86 -6.26
CA LEU A 506 -5.11 20.83 -7.17
C LEU A 506 -3.62 20.61 -6.96
N MET A 507 -3.15 19.40 -7.24
CA MET A 507 -1.75 19.03 -7.15
C MET A 507 -1.37 18.19 -8.35
N ILE A 508 -0.28 18.58 -9.00
CA ILE A 508 0.28 17.94 -10.19
C ILE A 508 1.68 17.43 -9.84
N ARG A 509 1.93 16.14 -10.04
CA ARG A 509 3.26 15.56 -9.80
C ARG A 509 3.60 14.45 -10.79
N PRO A 510 4.89 14.26 -11.12
CA PRO A 510 5.31 13.06 -11.84
C PRO A 510 5.10 11.81 -10.95
N SER A 511 4.72 10.69 -11.56
CA SER A 511 4.73 9.40 -10.90
C SER A 511 6.17 8.91 -10.73
N GLY A 512 6.52 8.43 -9.54
CA GLY A 512 7.87 7.91 -9.27
C GLY A 512 8.12 6.50 -9.80
N THR A 513 7.07 5.76 -10.15
CA THR A 513 7.14 4.33 -10.49
C THR A 513 6.54 3.98 -11.85
N GLU A 514 5.88 4.94 -12.51
CA GLU A 514 5.18 4.70 -13.78
C GLU A 514 5.38 5.91 -14.71
N PRO A 515 5.30 5.73 -16.04
CA PRO A 515 5.30 6.83 -17.01
C PRO A 515 3.98 7.59 -17.03
N LYS A 516 3.65 8.25 -15.91
CA LYS A 516 2.39 9.00 -15.73
C LYS A 516 2.61 10.29 -14.94
N VAL A 517 1.76 11.28 -15.18
CA VAL A 517 1.57 12.44 -14.29
C VAL A 517 0.33 12.16 -13.45
N ARG A 518 0.42 12.39 -12.14
CA ARG A 518 -0.67 12.19 -11.18
C ARG A 518 -1.31 13.53 -10.82
N PHE A 519 -2.63 13.53 -10.74
CA PHE A 519 -3.45 14.64 -10.26
C PHE A 519 -4.13 14.26 -8.96
N TYR A 520 -4.06 15.16 -8.00
CA TYR A 520 -4.85 15.10 -6.78
C TYR A 520 -5.60 16.40 -6.68
N ILE A 521 -6.88 16.34 -6.38
CA ILE A 521 -7.73 17.52 -6.31
C ILE A 521 -8.59 17.47 -5.07
N GLU A 522 -9.05 18.62 -4.62
CA GLU A 522 -10.08 18.74 -3.61
C GLU A 522 -10.99 19.90 -3.95
N ALA A 523 -12.26 19.59 -4.18
CA ALA A 523 -13.30 20.57 -4.41
C ALA A 523 -14.10 20.85 -3.12
N ARG A 524 -14.82 21.97 -3.11
CA ARG A 524 -15.79 22.34 -2.06
C ARG A 524 -17.22 21.86 -2.36
N THR A 525 -17.45 21.34 -3.55
CA THR A 525 -18.71 20.72 -3.99
C THR A 525 -18.38 19.50 -4.84
N GLU A 526 -19.26 18.50 -4.83
CA GLU A 526 -19.10 17.27 -5.63
C GLU A 526 -18.95 17.60 -7.13
N ASP A 527 -19.85 18.43 -7.67
CA ASP A 527 -19.81 18.86 -9.09
C ASP A 527 -18.56 19.69 -9.43
N GLY A 528 -17.93 20.30 -8.43
CA GLY A 528 -16.73 21.11 -8.61
C GLY A 528 -15.49 20.28 -8.98
N LYS A 529 -15.48 18.98 -8.67
CA LYS A 529 -14.33 18.10 -8.94
C LYS A 529 -13.91 18.10 -10.40
N LYS A 530 -14.90 17.98 -11.30
CA LYS A 530 -14.65 17.93 -12.75
C LYS A 530 -13.89 19.16 -13.25
N ALA A 531 -14.34 20.35 -12.85
CA ALA A 531 -13.70 21.59 -13.25
C ALA A 531 -12.25 21.67 -12.74
N VAL A 532 -11.99 21.23 -11.51
CA VAL A 532 -10.62 21.25 -10.94
C VAL A 532 -9.71 20.25 -11.67
N PHE A 533 -10.21 19.07 -12.05
CA PHE A 533 -9.46 18.12 -12.88
C PHE A 533 -9.16 18.67 -14.26
N GLU A 534 -10.14 19.24 -14.96
CA GLU A 534 -9.95 19.86 -16.27
C GLU A 534 -8.90 20.98 -16.22
N THR A 535 -8.89 21.78 -15.15
CA THR A 535 -7.83 22.77 -14.91
C THR A 535 -6.46 22.12 -14.73
N ALA A 536 -6.34 21.04 -13.93
CA ALA A 536 -5.07 20.34 -13.73
C ALA A 536 -4.54 19.70 -15.03
N GLU A 537 -5.42 19.10 -15.82
CA GLU A 537 -5.12 18.55 -17.14
C GLU A 537 -4.64 19.64 -18.12
N LYS A 538 -5.35 20.77 -18.16
CA LYS A 538 -4.97 21.91 -18.99
C LYS A 538 -3.58 22.43 -18.62
N MET A 539 -3.34 22.71 -17.34
CA MET A 539 -2.03 23.18 -16.83
C MET A 539 -0.91 22.22 -17.20
N THR A 540 -1.16 20.91 -17.06
CA THR A 540 -0.19 19.86 -17.42
C THR A 540 0.06 19.83 -18.92
N GLY A 541 -0.99 19.85 -19.74
CA GLY A 541 -0.87 19.85 -21.20
C GLY A 541 -0.12 21.08 -21.73
N GLU A 542 -0.35 22.25 -21.16
CA GLU A 542 0.40 23.48 -21.47
C GLU A 542 1.88 23.35 -21.11
N SER A 543 2.17 22.85 -19.90
CA SER A 543 3.53 22.59 -19.42
C SER A 543 4.29 21.55 -20.28
N LEU A 544 3.60 20.50 -20.75
CA LEU A 544 4.23 19.46 -21.58
C LEU A 544 4.52 19.94 -23.01
N ARG A 545 3.70 20.86 -23.54
CA ARG A 545 3.87 21.48 -24.88
C ARG A 545 4.86 22.64 -24.88
N GLY A 546 4.93 23.40 -23.80
CA GLY A 546 5.80 24.56 -23.65
C GLY A 546 7.21 24.18 -23.22
N THR A 547 8.04 23.68 -24.15
CA THR A 547 9.52 23.83 -24.19
C THR A 547 10.09 23.12 -25.42
#